data_AF-A0A9E1UG89-F1
#
_entry.id   AF-A0A9E1UG89-F1
#
_cell.length_a   1.000
_cell.length_b   1.000
_cell.length_c   1.000
_cell.angle_alpha   90.00
_cell.angle_beta   90.00
_cell.angle_gamma   90.00
#
_symmetry.space_group_name_H-M   'P 1'
#
loop_
_entity.id
_entity.type
_entity.pdbx_description
1 polymer ?
#
loop_
_entity_poly.entity_id
_entity_poly.type
_entity_poly.pdbx_seq_one_letter_code
_entity_poly.pdbx_strand_id
1 'polypeptide(L)' 'MIKIIRVSERGDYDKETIYSIFDDGYLCHVAYESDHGPVVLPTLYGRTIPQPPGCFVGQILKRTSS' A
#
# COMPACT_ATOMS: atom_id res chain seq x y z
N MET A 1 -16.34 7.48 -3.52
CA MET A 1 -15.58 8.41 -2.66
C MET A 1 -15.76 7.95 -1.23
N ILE A 2 -14.68 7.56 -0.55
CA ILE A 2 -14.75 7.05 0.84
C ILE A 2 -14.71 8.26 1.78
N LYS A 3 -15.58 8.30 2.79
CA LYS A 3 -15.70 9.42 3.74
C LYS A 3 -15.40 8.94 5.15
N ILE A 4 -14.45 9.61 5.82
CA ILE A 4 -14.12 9.34 7.22
C ILE A 4 -15.28 9.81 8.12
N ILE A 5 -15.82 8.89 8.91
CA ILE A 5 -16.95 9.13 9.82
C ILE A 5 -16.51 9.50 11.25
N ARG A 6 -15.35 9.00 11.70
CA ARG A 6 -14.80 9.32 13.02
C ARG A 6 -13.72 10.39 12.89
N VAL A 7 -13.90 11.51 13.59
CA VAL A 7 -12.96 12.65 13.56
C VAL A 7 -12.67 13.08 12.13
N SER A 8 -13.73 13.47 11.41
CA SER A 8 -13.68 13.79 9.98
C SER A 8 -12.71 14.91 9.62
N GLU A 9 -12.38 15.79 10.57
CA GLU A 9 -11.36 16.85 10.46
C GLU A 9 -9.94 16.34 10.21
N ARG A 10 -9.64 15.06 10.52
CA ARG A 10 -8.32 14.43 10.28
C ARG A 10 -8.21 13.77 8.90
N GLY A 11 -9.27 13.83 8.09
CA GLY A 11 -9.27 13.24 6.76
C GLY A 11 -8.71 14.22 5.72
N ASP A 12 -7.47 14.00 5.30
CA ASP A 12 -6.90 14.66 4.13
C ASP A 12 -7.10 13.78 2.88
N TYR A 13 -7.58 14.38 1.79
CA TYR A 13 -7.88 13.69 0.54
C TYR A 13 -7.05 14.23 -0.63
N ASP A 14 -6.09 15.13 -0.35
CA ASP A 14 -5.20 15.65 -1.37
C ASP A 14 -4.21 14.57 -1.82
N LYS A 15 -3.95 14.52 -3.13
CA LYS A 15 -3.10 13.49 -3.73
C LYS A 15 -1.65 13.61 -3.27
N GLU A 16 -1.14 14.83 -3.06
CA GLU A 16 0.23 15.06 -2.62
C GLU A 16 0.46 14.50 -1.22
N THR A 17 -0.45 14.83 -0.29
CA THR A 17 -0.45 14.29 1.08
C THR A 17 -0.51 12.76 1.08
N ILE A 18 -1.42 12.19 0.29
CA ILE A 18 -1.58 10.73 0.17
C ILE A 18 -0.29 10.09 -0.34
N TYR A 19 0.32 10.64 -1.39
CA TYR A 19 1.54 10.09 -1.97
C TYR A 19 2.76 10.20 -1.05
N SER A 20 2.90 11.31 -0.32
CA SER A 20 3.96 11.47 0.66
C SER A 20 3.92 10.37 1.74
N ILE A 21 2.71 10.03 2.22
CA ILE A 21 2.52 8.93 3.17
C ILE A 21 2.92 7.58 2.57
N PHE A 22 2.57 7.33 1.30
CA PHE A 22 2.92 6.08 0.63
C PHE A 22 4.43 5.95 0.35
N ASP A 23 5.15 7.06 0.21
CA ASP A 23 6.60 7.03 0.00
C ASP A 23 7.39 6.90 1.33
N ASP A 24 6.78 7.26 2.48
CA ASP A 24 7.40 7.15 3.82
C ASP A 24 7.39 5.73 4.40
N GLY A 25 6.53 4.84 3.90
CA GLY A 25 6.40 3.47 4.39
C GLY A 25 6.22 2.43 3.30
N TYR A 26 6.91 1.30 3.41
CA TYR A 26 6.87 0.23 2.40
C TYR A 26 6.00 -0.99 2.78
N LEU A 27 5.40 -0.99 3.97
CA LEU A 27 4.57 -2.10 4.46
C LEU A 27 3.08 -1.76 4.34
N CYS A 28 2.29 -2.67 3.77
CA CYS A 28 0.84 -2.57 3.76
C CYS A 28 0.17 -3.87 4.24
N HIS A 29 -1.08 -3.73 4.67
CA HIS A 29 -1.93 -4.85 5.04
C HIS A 29 -3.00 -4.99 3.96
N VAL A 30 -2.90 -6.05 3.17
CA VAL A 30 -3.89 -6.35 2.12
C VAL A 30 -4.90 -7.32 2.70
N ALA A 31 -6.14 -6.86 2.85
CA ALA A 31 -7.25 -7.70 3.26
C ALA A 31 -8.03 -8.20 2.04
N TYR A 32 -8.38 -9.49 2.03
CA TYR A 32 -9.24 -10.08 1.02
C TYR A 32 -10.17 -11.14 1.63
N GLU A 33 -11.27 -11.44 0.96
CA GLU A 33 -12.21 -12.49 1.36
C GLU A 33 -11.73 -13.84 0.78
N SER A 34 -11.64 -14.87 1.63
CA SER A 34 -11.36 -16.25 1.24
C SER A 34 -12.56 -17.14 1.53
N ASP A 35 -12.57 -18.37 1.03
CA ASP A 35 -13.58 -19.38 1.36
C ASP A 35 -13.71 -19.68 2.86
N HIS A 36 -12.67 -19.34 3.64
CA HIS A 36 -12.63 -19.53 5.09
C HIS A 36 -12.83 -18.23 5.88
N GLY A 37 -13.18 -17.12 5.21
CA GLY A 37 -13.40 -15.81 5.83
C GLY A 37 -12.34 -14.76 5.47
N PRO A 38 -12.34 -13.59 6.15
CA PRO A 38 -11.43 -12.50 5.84
C PRO A 38 -10.00 -12.81 6.26
N VAL A 39 -9.05 -12.63 5.33
CA VAL A 39 -7.62 -12.85 5.55
C VAL A 39 -6.87 -11.53 5.34
N VAL A 40 -5.83 -11.30 6.15
CA VAL A 40 -4.98 -10.10 6.06
C VAL A 40 -3.53 -10.52 5.84
N LEU A 41 -2.92 -10.03 4.77
CA LEU A 41 -1.52 -10.29 4.41
C LEU A 41 -0.65 -9.05 4.64
N PRO A 42 0.41 -9.14 5.47
CA PRO A 42 1.43 -8.10 5.55
C PRO A 42 2.35 -8.21 4.34
N THR A 43 2.19 -7.30 3.38
CA THR A 43 2.93 -7.33 2.11
C THR A 43 3.73 -6.05 1.96
N LEU A 44 4.93 -6.15 1.39
CA LEU A 44 5.68 -4.97 1.01
C LEU A 44 5.12 -4.44 -0.32
N TYR A 45 4.88 -3.13 -0.38
CA TYR A 45 4.46 -2.44 -1.59
C TYR A 45 5.42 -1.29 -1.88
N GLY A 46 5.46 -0.88 -3.13
CA GLY A 46 6.19 0.30 -3.57
C GLY A 46 5.44 0.94 -4.72
N ARG A 47 5.33 2.27 -4.69
CA ARG A 47 4.71 3.03 -5.78
C ARG A 47 5.67 3.08 -6.96
N THR A 48 5.18 2.71 -8.14
CA THR A 48 5.95 2.83 -9.39
C THR A 48 5.97 4.29 -9.83
N ILE A 49 6.93 5.05 -9.32
CA ILE A 49 7.32 6.36 -9.88
C ILE A 49 8.39 6.13 -10.97
N PRO A 50 8.60 7.08 -11.91
CA PRO A 50 9.78 7.04 -12.79
C PRO A 50 11.04 7.17 -11.92
N GLN A 51 11.61 6.03 -11.53
CA GLN A 51 12.79 5.98 -10.68
C GLN A 51 14.04 6.33 -11.51
N PRO A 52 15.01 7.09 -10.97
CA PRO A 52 16.34 7.17 -11.55
C PRO A 52 16.98 5.76 -11.61
N PRO A 53 17.86 5.48 -12.59
CA PRO A 53 18.46 4.16 -12.75
C PRO A 53 19.25 3.78 -11.49
N GLY A 54 18.70 2.86 -10.67
CA GLY A 54 19.33 2.38 -9.44
C GLY A 54 18.38 1.98 -8.29
N CYS A 55 17.11 2.40 -8.30
CA CYS A 55 16.15 2.01 -7.25
C CYS A 55 15.49 0.65 -7.54
N PHE A 56 16.11 -0.44 -7.10
CA PHE A 56 15.58 -1.80 -7.24
C PHE A 56 14.61 -2.13 -6.09
N VAL A 57 13.34 -1.74 -6.20
CA VAL A 57 12.25 -2.27 -5.34
C VAL A 57 11.78 -3.66 -5.81
N GLY A 58 12.31 -4.15 -6.94
CA GLY A 58 11.93 -5.41 -7.57
C GLY A 58 12.76 -6.61 -7.12
N GLN A 59 12.54 -7.15 -5.91
CA GLN A 59 13.01 -8.52 -5.64
C GLN A 59 12.16 -9.36 -4.66
N ILE A 60 11.13 -8.80 -4.02
CA ILE A 60 10.42 -9.52 -2.94
C ILE A 60 9.28 -10.41 -3.48
N LEU A 61 8.77 -10.16 -4.69
CA LEU A 61 7.66 -10.93 -5.27
C LEU A 61 8.06 -11.93 -6.38
N LYS A 62 9.31 -12.43 -6.40
CA LYS A 62 9.75 -13.49 -7.33
C LYS A 62 9.96 -14.87 -6.67
N ARG A 63 9.32 -15.14 -5.52
CA ARG A 63 9.45 -16.46 -4.86
C ARG A 63 8.15 -16.98 -4.25
N THR A 64 7.15 -17.17 -5.10
CA THR A 64 6.10 -18.18 -4.90
C THR A 64 5.82 -18.85 -6.24
N SER A 65 6.83 -19.56 -6.72
CA SER A 65 6.64 -20.72 -7.60
C SER A 65 6.87 -21.96 -6.74
N SER A 66 5.80 -22.48 -6.15
CA SER A 66 5.52 -23.92 -6.03
C SER A 66 4.17 -24.14 -5.39
#